data_AF-A0A962V1R3-F1
#
_entry.id   AF-A0A962V1R3-F1
#
_cell.length_a   1.000
_cell.length_b   1.000
_cell.length_c   1.000
_cell.angle_alpha   90.00
_cell.angle_beta   90.00
_cell.angle_gamma   90.00
#
_symmetry.space_group_name_H-M   'P 1'
#
loop_
_entity.id
_entity.type
_entity.pdbx_description
1 polymer ?
#
loop_
_entity_poly.entity_id
_entity_poly.type
_entity_poly.pdbx_seq_one_letter_code
_entity_poly.pdbx_strand_id
1 'polypeptide(L)'
;FFEFGTLAALTVFRSHAVAVALLEVGLGGRLDAVNAFPSEGALVTSIGIDHTEWLGTEREQIGWEKAGIYRSGKPAVCADRAPPERLIQQAEAIGARLILAQRDYHYTRHTHPPGHWDWHDDAHTLTALPLPALAGDYQIDNAAGVLALLSALGQDFTISVTAIQTGLSSAHLAGRMDRRWLNGVEVILDV
;
A
#
# COMPACT_ATOMS: atom_id res chain seq x y z
N PHE A 1 -21.87 -6.43 9.50
CA PHE A 1 -20.74 -6.95 10.30
C PHE A 1 -19.52 -6.05 10.17
N PHE A 2 -18.99 -5.85 8.95
CA PHE A 2 -17.78 -5.06 8.72
C PHE A 2 -17.86 -3.62 9.29
N GLU A 3 -18.95 -2.89 9.03
CA GLU A 3 -19.17 -1.53 9.56
C GLU A 3 -19.04 -1.43 11.09
N PHE A 4 -19.64 -2.37 11.81
CA PHE A 4 -19.52 -2.44 13.28
C PHE A 4 -18.10 -2.75 13.73
N GLY A 5 -17.39 -3.63 13.00
CA GLY A 5 -15.98 -3.93 13.25
C GLY A 5 -15.09 -2.69 13.05
N THR A 6 -15.29 -1.94 11.97
CA THR A 6 -14.57 -0.70 11.68
C THR A 6 -14.77 0.33 12.81
N LEU A 7 -16.01 0.53 13.26
CA LEU A 7 -16.32 1.45 14.36
C LEU A 7 -15.70 0.99 15.69
N ALA A 8 -15.71 -0.31 15.97
CA ALA A 8 -15.08 -0.87 17.16
C ALA A 8 -13.57 -0.64 17.14
N ALA A 9 -12.89 -0.90 16.02
CA ALA A 9 -11.45 -0.66 15.87
C ALA A 9 -11.09 0.82 16.11
N LEU A 10 -11.85 1.74 15.53
CA LEU A 10 -11.62 3.18 15.71
C LEU A 10 -11.89 3.67 17.13
N THR A 11 -12.86 3.05 17.81
CA THR A 11 -13.10 3.31 19.25
C THR A 11 -11.88 2.89 20.07
N VAL A 12 -11.28 1.74 19.77
CA VAL A 12 -10.05 1.27 20.42
C VAL A 12 -8.89 2.23 20.11
N PHE A 13 -8.67 2.60 18.85
CA PHE A 13 -7.61 3.54 18.45
C PHE A 13 -7.75 4.89 19.17
N ARG A 14 -8.97 5.42 19.25
CA ARG A 14 -9.25 6.65 19.99
C ARG A 14 -8.96 6.50 21.48
N SER A 15 -9.35 5.39 22.11
CA SER A 15 -9.09 5.15 23.54
C SER A 15 -7.59 5.04 23.87
N HIS A 16 -6.77 4.63 22.91
CA HIS A 16 -5.31 4.54 23.03
C HIS A 16 -4.58 5.80 22.52
N ALA A 17 -5.32 6.82 22.06
CA ALA A 17 -4.77 8.05 21.51
C ALA A 17 -3.65 7.81 20.47
N VAL A 18 -3.88 6.87 19.53
CA VAL A 18 -2.88 6.55 18.50
C VAL A 18 -2.53 7.80 17.68
N ALA A 19 -1.24 8.02 17.45
CA ALA A 19 -0.78 9.16 16.65
C ALA A 19 -1.11 8.99 15.17
N VAL A 20 -1.12 7.74 14.69
CA VAL A 20 -1.39 7.37 13.30
C VAL A 20 -2.28 6.13 13.29
N ALA A 21 -3.31 6.14 12.45
CA ALA A 21 -4.12 4.98 12.15
C ALA A 21 -3.92 4.59 10.68
N LEU A 22 -3.43 3.38 10.43
CA LEU A 22 -3.40 2.77 9.11
C LEU A 22 -4.70 1.98 8.93
N LEU A 23 -5.53 2.37 7.97
CA LEU A 23 -6.83 1.74 7.74
C LEU A 23 -6.81 1.01 6.40
N GLU A 24 -6.94 -0.31 6.45
CA GLU A 24 -7.06 -1.17 5.27
C GLU A 24 -8.53 -1.25 4.83
N VAL A 25 -8.77 -0.99 3.54
CA VAL A 25 -10.09 -1.16 2.92
C VAL A 25 -10.45 -2.63 2.89
N GLY A 26 -11.68 -2.97 3.30
CA GLY A 26 -12.17 -4.35 3.23
C GLY A 26 -12.46 -4.80 1.80
N LEU A 27 -13.25 -4.03 1.05
CA LEU A 27 -13.60 -4.34 -0.35
C LEU A 27 -13.76 -3.09 -1.20
N GLY A 28 -13.09 -3.08 -2.36
CA GLY A 28 -13.18 -1.98 -3.32
C GLY A 28 -12.49 -0.73 -2.80
N GLY A 29 -13.27 0.20 -2.25
CA GLY A 29 -12.79 1.48 -1.72
C GLY A 29 -13.90 2.51 -1.53
N ARG A 30 -14.52 2.95 -2.64
CA ARG A 30 -15.51 4.02 -2.67
C ARG A 30 -16.66 3.84 -1.67
N LEU A 31 -17.15 2.62 -1.51
CA LEU A 31 -18.27 2.27 -0.64
C LEU A 31 -17.86 1.45 0.59
N ASP A 32 -16.57 1.38 0.89
CA ASP A 32 -16.09 0.65 2.06
C ASP A 32 -16.31 1.45 3.35
N ALA A 33 -16.58 0.76 4.47
CA ALA A 33 -16.82 1.41 5.76
C ALA A 33 -15.62 2.25 6.24
N VAL A 34 -14.40 1.86 5.90
CA VAL A 34 -13.18 2.64 6.20
C VAL A 34 -13.19 3.98 5.47
N ASN A 35 -13.80 4.04 4.28
CA ASN A 35 -13.84 5.25 3.46
C ASN A 35 -14.72 6.37 4.06
N ALA A 36 -15.47 6.08 5.13
CA ALA A 36 -16.19 7.11 5.88
C ALA A 36 -15.26 8.07 6.65
N PHE A 37 -13.97 7.73 6.80
CA PHE A 37 -13.01 8.50 7.57
C PHE A 37 -12.08 9.33 6.67
N PRO A 38 -11.66 10.53 7.12
CA PRO A 38 -10.66 11.32 6.40
C PRO A 38 -9.30 10.63 6.45
N SER A 39 -8.51 10.84 5.40
CA SER A 39 -7.14 10.34 5.30
C SER A 39 -6.20 11.45 4.85
N GLU A 40 -4.97 11.42 5.37
CA GLU A 40 -3.91 12.36 4.98
C GLU A 40 -3.22 11.95 3.68
N GLY A 41 -3.37 10.69 3.28
CA GLY A 41 -2.95 10.14 2.00
C GLY A 41 -3.51 8.73 1.83
N ALA A 42 -3.44 8.21 0.60
CA ALA A 42 -3.97 6.89 0.28
C ALA A 42 -3.06 6.16 -0.71
N LEU A 43 -3.05 4.83 -0.63
CA LEU A 43 -2.29 3.94 -1.50
C LEU A 43 -3.22 2.86 -2.05
N VAL A 44 -3.32 2.78 -3.37
CA VAL A 44 -3.81 1.60 -4.09
C VAL A 44 -2.59 0.79 -4.51
N THR A 45 -2.51 -0.47 -4.09
CA THR A 45 -1.41 -1.36 -4.45
C THR A 45 -1.60 -1.90 -5.86
N SER A 46 -1.95 -3.18 -6.03
CA SER A 46 -2.23 -3.78 -7.32
C SER A 46 -3.73 -3.83 -7.63
N ILE A 47 -4.07 -3.81 -8.92
CA ILE A 47 -5.43 -3.90 -9.42
C ILE A 47 -5.56 -5.17 -10.26
N GLY A 48 -5.90 -6.26 -9.59
CA GLY A 48 -6.30 -7.52 -10.20
C GLY A 48 -7.81 -7.59 -10.47
N ILE A 49 -8.22 -8.56 -11.30
CA ILE A 49 -9.62 -8.94 -11.43
C ILE A 49 -9.98 -9.82 -10.23
N ASP A 50 -10.75 -9.27 -9.31
CA ASP A 50 -11.21 -9.96 -8.10
C ASP A 50 -12.58 -9.39 -7.69
N HIS A 51 -13.36 -10.19 -6.95
CA HIS A 51 -14.68 -9.82 -6.45
C HIS A 51 -15.59 -9.21 -7.54
N THR A 52 -15.65 -9.85 -8.71
CA THR A 52 -16.28 -9.30 -9.91
C THR A 52 -17.78 -9.03 -9.77
N GLU A 53 -18.46 -9.76 -8.89
CA GLU A 53 -19.87 -9.52 -8.54
C GLU A 53 -20.10 -8.13 -7.91
N TRP A 54 -19.07 -7.57 -7.28
CA TRP A 54 -19.15 -6.31 -6.54
C TRP A 54 -18.42 -5.16 -7.24
N LEU A 55 -17.25 -5.44 -7.80
CA LEU A 55 -16.33 -4.42 -8.31
C LEU A 55 -16.35 -4.27 -9.83
N GLY A 56 -17.04 -5.18 -10.53
CA GLY A 56 -17.05 -5.28 -11.97
C GLY A 56 -16.03 -6.29 -12.51
N THR A 57 -16.13 -6.55 -13.81
CA THR A 57 -15.38 -7.61 -14.50
C THR A 57 -14.09 -7.10 -15.15
N GLU A 58 -13.86 -5.79 -15.13
CA GLU A 58 -12.72 -5.16 -15.78
C GLU A 58 -11.88 -4.33 -14.81
N ARG A 59 -10.56 -4.26 -15.07
CA ARG A 59 -9.62 -3.47 -14.26
C ARG A 59 -10.03 -1.99 -14.18
N GLU A 60 -10.66 -1.46 -15.23
CA GLU A 60 -11.19 -0.10 -15.26
C GLU A 60 -12.30 0.14 -14.24
N GLN A 61 -13.21 -0.82 -14.05
CA GLN A 61 -14.28 -0.73 -13.06
C GLN A 61 -13.73 -0.87 -11.65
N ILE A 62 -12.85 -1.85 -11.44
CA ILE A 62 -12.23 -2.13 -10.15
C ILE A 62 -11.32 -0.97 -9.72
N GLY A 63 -10.54 -0.42 -10.65
CA GLY A 63 -9.69 0.74 -10.41
C GLY A 63 -10.50 1.97 -10.02
N TRP A 64 -11.65 2.20 -10.65
CA TRP A 64 -12.56 3.28 -10.29
C TRP A 64 -13.13 3.11 -8.87
N GLU A 65 -13.54 1.90 -8.48
CA GLU A 65 -13.99 1.63 -7.10
C GLU A 65 -12.88 1.88 -6.08
N LYS A 66 -11.66 1.43 -6.37
CA LYS A 66 -10.49 1.64 -5.50
C LYS A 66 -10.12 3.12 -5.39
N ALA A 67 -10.18 3.88 -6.49
CA ALA A 67 -9.88 5.31 -6.52
C ALA A 67 -10.80 6.15 -5.61
N GLY A 68 -11.94 5.60 -5.18
CA GLY A 68 -12.84 6.27 -4.24
C GLY A 68 -12.26 6.56 -2.86
N ILE A 69 -11.10 6.01 -2.51
CA ILE A 69 -10.38 6.32 -1.26
C ILE A 69 -9.53 7.59 -1.33
N TYR A 70 -9.30 8.12 -2.53
CA TYR A 70 -8.50 9.33 -2.69
C TYR A 70 -9.22 10.55 -2.11
N ARG A 71 -8.44 11.58 -1.78
CA ARG A 71 -8.91 12.83 -1.19
C ARG A 71 -8.31 14.01 -1.93
N SER A 72 -9.13 15.05 -2.12
CA SER A 72 -8.70 16.29 -2.80
C SER A 72 -7.50 16.91 -2.09
N GLY A 73 -6.48 17.31 -2.86
CA GLY A 73 -5.24 17.92 -2.36
C GLY A 73 -4.32 16.99 -1.57
N LYS A 74 -4.70 15.74 -1.31
CA LYS A 74 -3.90 14.77 -0.56
C LYS A 74 -3.12 13.83 -1.51
N PRO A 75 -1.99 13.25 -1.07
CA PRO A 75 -1.29 12.22 -1.83
C PRO A 75 -2.20 11.03 -2.15
N ALA A 76 -2.18 10.60 -3.40
CA ALA A 76 -2.87 9.43 -3.90
C ALA A 76 -1.87 8.58 -4.69
N VAL A 77 -1.37 7.50 -4.09
CA VAL A 77 -0.39 6.63 -4.73
C VAL A 77 -1.09 5.45 -5.40
N CYS A 78 -0.71 5.13 -6.63
CA CYS A 78 -1.04 3.87 -7.28
C CYS A 78 0.26 3.12 -7.59
N ALA A 79 0.44 1.95 -6.94
CA ALA A 79 1.62 1.10 -7.13
C ALA A 79 1.48 0.08 -8.27
N ASP A 80 0.29 -0.02 -8.86
CA ASP A 80 0.06 -0.83 -10.05
C ASP A 80 0.91 -0.27 -11.20
N ARG A 81 1.72 -1.12 -11.84
CA ARG A 81 2.61 -0.71 -12.93
C ARG A 81 1.87 -0.33 -14.22
N ALA A 82 0.61 -0.74 -14.35
CA ALA A 82 -0.26 -0.44 -15.47
C ALA A 82 -1.61 0.04 -14.92
N PRO A 83 -1.66 1.24 -14.31
CA PRO A 83 -2.85 1.75 -13.65
C PRO A 83 -4.00 1.93 -14.66
N PRO A 84 -5.24 1.54 -14.31
CA PRO A 84 -6.41 1.80 -15.14
C PRO A 84 -6.63 3.29 -15.35
N GLU A 85 -7.06 3.66 -16.55
CA GLU A 85 -7.26 5.06 -16.95
C GLU A 85 -8.34 5.74 -16.10
N ARG A 86 -9.42 5.02 -15.75
CA ARG A 86 -10.48 5.54 -14.88
C ARG A 86 -10.01 5.89 -13.47
N LEU A 87 -9.01 5.18 -12.94
CA LEU A 87 -8.43 5.53 -11.65
C LEU A 87 -7.69 6.86 -11.74
N ILE A 88 -6.92 7.06 -12.80
CA ILE A 88 -6.19 8.31 -13.06
C ILE A 88 -7.18 9.46 -13.19
N GLN A 89 -8.18 9.32 -14.06
CA GLN A 89 -9.23 10.32 -14.27
C GLN A 89 -9.98 10.67 -12.99
N GLN A 90 -10.27 9.68 -12.14
CA GLN A 90 -10.93 9.92 -10.87
C GLN A 90 -10.04 10.74 -9.91
N ALA A 91 -8.75 10.42 -9.82
CA ALA A 91 -7.82 11.18 -9.00
C ALA A 91 -7.68 12.64 -9.48
N GLU A 92 -7.59 12.84 -10.79
CA GLU A 92 -7.53 14.18 -11.41
C GLU A 92 -8.83 14.96 -11.18
N ALA A 93 -9.99 14.33 -11.38
CA ALA A 93 -11.30 14.96 -11.24
C ALA A 93 -11.55 15.51 -9.83
N ILE A 94 -11.04 14.84 -8.78
CA ILE A 94 -11.14 15.32 -7.40
C ILE A 94 -9.97 16.23 -6.99
N GLY A 95 -8.98 16.42 -7.87
CA GLY A 95 -7.78 17.19 -7.58
C GLY A 95 -6.87 16.54 -6.53
N ALA A 96 -6.81 15.21 -6.48
CA ALA A 96 -5.84 14.51 -5.65
C ALA A 96 -4.42 14.66 -6.22
N ARG A 97 -3.40 14.62 -5.36
CA ARG A 97 -1.99 14.63 -5.78
C ARG A 97 -1.59 13.20 -6.19
N LEU A 98 -1.88 12.84 -7.43
CA LEU A 98 -1.65 11.50 -7.96
C LEU A 98 -0.15 11.21 -8.16
N ILE A 99 0.29 10.06 -7.66
CA ILE A 99 1.66 9.54 -7.72
C ILE A 99 1.60 8.11 -8.27
N LEU A 100 2.30 7.84 -9.36
CA LEU A 100 2.25 6.59 -10.10
C LEU A 100 3.62 5.91 -10.13
N ALA A 101 3.61 4.59 -9.97
CA ALA A 101 4.77 3.75 -10.21
C ALA A 101 5.34 3.97 -11.61
N GLN A 102 6.67 4.04 -11.71
CA GLN A 102 7.41 4.21 -12.97
C GLN A 102 7.14 5.53 -13.72
N ARG A 103 6.43 6.48 -13.11
CA ARG A 103 6.29 7.86 -13.61
C ARG A 103 6.86 8.86 -12.62
N ASP A 104 6.42 8.76 -11.37
CA ASP A 104 6.74 9.73 -10.32
C ASP A 104 7.73 9.16 -9.29
N TYR A 105 7.85 7.83 -9.22
CA TYR A 105 8.90 7.15 -8.48
C TYR A 105 9.34 5.89 -9.22
N HIS A 106 10.57 5.49 -8.96
CA HIS A 106 11.20 4.32 -9.55
C HIS A 106 11.98 3.54 -8.52
N TYR A 107 12.31 2.30 -8.88
CA TYR A 107 13.20 1.48 -8.08
C TYR A 107 14.03 0.56 -8.97
N THR A 108 15.20 0.17 -8.47
CA THR A 108 16.09 -0.78 -9.15
C THR A 108 16.47 -1.88 -8.17
N ARG A 109 16.16 -3.13 -8.51
CA ARG A 109 16.62 -4.30 -7.75
C ARG A 109 17.99 -4.73 -8.26
N HIS A 110 18.96 -4.82 -7.36
CA HIS A 110 20.31 -5.24 -7.71
C HIS A 110 20.45 -6.76 -7.71
N THR A 111 21.19 -7.27 -8.69
CA THR A 111 21.49 -8.70 -8.83
C THR A 111 22.93 -9.05 -8.46
N HIS A 112 23.82 -8.04 -8.38
CA HIS A 112 25.26 -8.21 -8.14
C HIS A 112 25.83 -7.06 -7.29
N PRO A 113 26.03 -7.25 -5.97
CA PRO A 113 25.55 -8.38 -5.18
C PRO A 113 24.01 -8.39 -5.08
N PRO A 114 23.36 -9.56 -4.96
CA PRO A 114 21.92 -9.61 -4.73
C PRO A 114 21.58 -9.20 -3.30
N GLY A 115 20.27 -9.04 -3.03
CA GLY A 115 19.77 -8.83 -1.67
C GLY A 115 19.51 -7.38 -1.27
N HIS A 116 19.63 -6.45 -2.21
CA HIS A 116 19.30 -5.06 -1.99
C HIS A 116 18.66 -4.41 -3.23
N TRP A 117 18.08 -3.24 -3.01
CA TRP A 117 17.42 -2.44 -4.04
C TRP A 117 17.53 -0.96 -3.69
N ASP A 118 17.39 -0.12 -4.70
CA ASP A 118 17.37 1.32 -4.56
C ASP A 118 15.99 1.85 -4.95
N TRP A 119 15.56 2.92 -4.30
CA TRP A 119 14.31 3.61 -4.56
C TRP A 119 14.58 5.11 -4.72
N HIS A 120 13.88 5.77 -5.65
CA HIS A 120 13.97 7.21 -5.80
C HIS A 120 12.69 7.84 -6.35
N ASP A 121 12.46 9.09 -5.96
CA ASP A 121 11.55 10.04 -6.58
C ASP A 121 12.32 11.31 -6.97
N ASP A 122 11.62 12.39 -7.32
CA ASP A 122 12.26 13.67 -7.70
C ASP A 122 13.04 14.35 -6.56
N ALA A 123 12.73 14.04 -5.30
CA ALA A 123 13.25 14.75 -4.14
C ALA A 123 14.18 13.90 -3.26
N HIS A 124 14.08 12.58 -3.34
CA HIS A 124 14.71 11.65 -2.41
C HIS A 124 15.30 10.45 -3.15
N THR A 125 16.43 9.97 -2.63
CA THR A 125 17.04 8.70 -3.04
C THR A 125 17.38 7.88 -1.82
N LEU A 126 16.93 6.62 -1.82
CA LEU A 126 17.24 5.61 -0.82
C LEU A 126 18.01 4.49 -1.49
N THR A 127 19.26 4.29 -1.09
CA THR A 127 20.14 3.27 -1.67
C THR A 127 20.37 2.11 -0.71
N ALA A 128 20.71 0.95 -1.28
CA ALA A 128 21.06 -0.27 -0.55
C ALA A 128 19.99 -0.66 0.50
N LEU A 129 18.71 -0.52 0.15
CA LEU A 129 17.62 -0.98 0.99
C LEU A 129 17.62 -2.51 1.07
N PRO A 130 17.38 -3.11 2.24
CA PRO A 130 17.20 -4.56 2.34
C PRO A 130 15.92 -4.97 1.59
N LEU A 131 15.90 -6.21 1.09
CA LEU A 131 14.68 -6.77 0.54
C LEU A 131 13.57 -6.84 1.61
N PRO A 132 12.28 -6.66 1.21
CA PRO A 132 11.17 -6.92 2.10
C PRO A 132 11.23 -8.35 2.66
N ALA A 133 10.94 -8.50 3.95
CA ALA A 133 10.89 -9.81 4.62
C ALA A 133 9.72 -10.67 4.16
N LEU A 134 8.64 -10.03 3.70
CA LEU A 134 7.52 -10.72 3.07
C LEU A 134 7.97 -11.36 1.75
N ALA A 135 7.56 -12.60 1.53
CA ALA A 135 7.92 -13.34 0.32
C ALA A 135 7.11 -12.87 -0.90
N GLY A 136 7.73 -13.01 -2.08
CA GLY A 136 7.15 -12.67 -3.38
C GLY A 136 7.80 -11.44 -4.01
N ASP A 137 8.10 -11.50 -5.31
CA ASP A 137 8.78 -10.39 -6.00
C ASP A 137 7.93 -9.10 -6.04
N TYR A 138 6.60 -9.24 -6.00
CA TYR A 138 5.66 -8.11 -5.93
C TYR A 138 5.74 -7.31 -4.62
N GLN A 139 6.41 -7.83 -3.59
CA GLN A 139 6.57 -7.10 -2.33
C GLN A 139 7.49 -5.88 -2.48
N ILE A 140 8.39 -5.87 -3.47
CA ILE A 140 9.15 -4.67 -3.79
C ILE A 140 8.23 -3.59 -4.38
N ASP A 141 7.25 -3.96 -5.22
CA ASP A 141 6.25 -3.00 -5.73
C ASP A 141 5.44 -2.39 -4.58
N ASN A 142 4.95 -3.23 -3.66
CA ASN A 142 4.23 -2.78 -2.47
C ASN A 142 5.09 -1.84 -1.62
N ALA A 143 6.33 -2.25 -1.31
CA ALA A 143 7.26 -1.44 -0.53
C ALA A 143 7.57 -0.10 -1.22
N ALA A 144 7.80 -0.10 -2.53
CA ALA A 144 8.07 1.11 -3.29
C ALA A 144 6.87 2.07 -3.28
N GLY A 145 5.63 1.57 -3.36
CA GLY A 145 4.43 2.38 -3.21
C GLY A 145 4.26 2.96 -1.81
N VAL A 146 4.60 2.19 -0.77
CA VAL A 146 4.62 2.70 0.62
C VAL A 146 5.65 3.82 0.79
N LEU A 147 6.86 3.65 0.25
CA LEU A 147 7.89 4.70 0.30
C LEU A 147 7.46 5.96 -0.43
N ALA A 148 6.78 5.83 -1.58
CA ALA A 148 6.22 6.97 -2.31
C ALA A 148 5.15 7.71 -1.48
N LEU A 149 4.29 6.97 -0.77
CA LEU A 149 3.29 7.58 0.10
C LEU A 149 3.95 8.31 1.28
N LEU A 150 4.93 7.68 1.94
CA LEU A 150 5.66 8.29 3.05
C LEU A 150 6.41 9.56 2.62
N SER A 151 7.08 9.53 1.46
CA SER A 151 7.73 10.70 0.87
C SER A 151 6.75 11.85 0.65
N ALA A 152 5.56 11.56 0.11
CA ALA A 152 4.55 12.56 -0.22
C ALA A 152 3.77 13.10 0.99
N LEU A 153 3.70 12.35 2.10
CA LEU A 153 3.13 12.82 3.36
C LEU A 153 4.02 13.89 4.03
N GLY A 154 5.31 13.94 3.69
CA GLY A 154 6.21 15.04 4.05
C GLY A 154 6.57 15.10 5.53
N GLN A 155 6.81 16.32 6.03
CA GLN A 155 7.46 16.53 7.34
C GLN A 155 6.66 15.99 8.53
N ASP A 156 5.33 15.96 8.43
CA ASP A 156 4.45 15.42 9.48
C ASP A 156 4.65 13.90 9.69
N PHE A 157 5.27 13.22 8.72
CA PHE A 157 5.56 11.79 8.73
C PHE A 157 7.04 11.50 8.45
N THR A 158 7.94 12.25 9.06
CA THR A 158 9.39 12.03 8.87
C THR A 158 9.82 10.67 9.45
N ILE A 159 10.16 9.72 8.57
CA ILE A 159 10.68 8.40 8.94
C ILE A 159 12.18 8.33 8.64
N SER A 160 12.98 7.88 9.62
CA SER A 160 14.42 7.71 9.41
C SER A 160 14.73 6.54 8.46
N VAL A 161 15.85 6.62 7.75
CA VAL A 161 16.31 5.52 6.88
C VAL A 161 16.47 4.21 7.66
N THR A 162 16.96 4.27 8.90
CA THR A 162 17.07 3.08 9.78
C THR A 162 15.70 2.47 10.09
N ALA A 163 14.67 3.29 10.33
CA ALA A 163 13.31 2.80 10.56
C ALA A 163 12.74 2.16 9.29
N ILE A 164 13.00 2.73 8.11
CA ILE A 164 12.63 2.13 6.82
C ILE A 164 13.28 0.74 6.66
N GLN A 165 14.61 0.65 6.83
CA GLN A 165 15.35 -0.62 6.72
C GLN A 165 14.85 -1.66 7.70
N THR A 166 14.54 -1.25 8.94
CA THR A 166 13.98 -2.12 9.98
C THR A 166 12.58 -2.59 9.59
N GLY A 167 11.70 -1.69 9.13
CA GLY A 167 10.36 -2.04 8.69
C GLY A 167 10.35 -3.03 7.53
N LEU A 168 11.19 -2.81 6.52
CA LEU A 168 11.34 -3.72 5.39
C LEU A 168 11.79 -5.13 5.82
N SER A 169 12.78 -5.22 6.71
CA SER A 169 13.37 -6.50 7.13
C SER A 169 12.64 -7.24 8.26
N SER A 170 11.69 -6.58 8.93
CA SER A 170 10.94 -7.17 10.07
C SER A 170 9.44 -7.34 9.82
N ALA A 171 8.91 -6.82 8.72
CA ALA A 171 7.50 -6.99 8.37
C ALA A 171 7.13 -8.48 8.28
N HIS A 172 6.08 -8.86 9.02
CA HIS A 172 5.57 -10.22 9.05
C HIS A 172 4.05 -10.20 8.95
N LEU A 173 3.51 -11.04 8.07
CA LEU A 173 2.07 -11.19 7.87
C LEU A 173 1.70 -12.67 7.93
N ALA A 174 0.97 -13.05 8.98
CA ALA A 174 0.53 -14.43 9.14
C ALA A 174 -0.42 -14.83 8.00
N GLY A 175 -0.26 -16.05 7.48
CA GLY A 175 -1.11 -16.60 6.42
C GLY A 175 -0.86 -16.03 5.01
N ARG A 176 0.24 -15.31 4.77
CA ARG A 176 0.65 -14.85 3.42
C ARG A 176 2.07 -15.30 3.12
N MET A 177 2.21 -16.40 2.36
CA MET A 177 3.49 -17.11 2.18
C MET A 177 4.21 -17.36 3.52
N ASP A 178 3.44 -17.60 4.59
CA ASP A 178 3.93 -17.72 5.95
C ASP A 178 4.52 -19.12 6.16
N ARG A 179 5.85 -19.17 6.23
CA ARG A 179 6.63 -20.41 6.34
C ARG A 179 6.89 -20.77 7.78
N ARG A 180 6.47 -21.96 8.19
CA ARG A 180 6.61 -22.45 9.56
C ARG A 180 7.20 -23.86 9.56
N TRP A 181 7.99 -24.18 10.59
CA TRP A 181 8.46 -25.53 10.83
C TRP A 181 7.56 -26.21 11.85
N LEU A 182 6.81 -27.23 11.43
CA LEU A 182 5.91 -28.01 12.27
C LEU A 182 6.31 -29.48 12.21
N ASN A 183 6.69 -30.07 13.35
CA ASN A 183 7.10 -31.47 13.46
C ASN A 183 8.19 -31.88 12.45
N GLY A 184 9.15 -31.01 12.19
CA GLY A 184 10.26 -31.27 11.26
C GLY A 184 9.90 -31.12 9.77
N VAL A 185 8.72 -30.61 9.45
CA VAL A 185 8.28 -30.33 8.07
C VAL A 185 8.08 -28.82 7.90
N GLU A 186 8.56 -28.27 6.78
CA GLU A 186 8.24 -26.90 6.38
C GLU A 186 6.79 -26.87 5.85
N VAL A 187 5.97 -26.03 6.46
CA VAL A 187 4.57 -25.77 6.07
C VAL A 187 4.49 -24.32 5.60
N ILE A 188 3.86 -24.11 4.44
CA ILE A 188 3.59 -22.79 3.89
C ILE A 188 2.10 -22.53 4.01
N LEU A 189 1.73 -21.49 4.74
CA LEU A 189 0.36 -21.03 4.92
C LEU A 189 0.10 -19.83 4.00
N ASP A 190 -0.84 -19.98 3.07
CA ASP A 190 -1.30 -18.92 2.17
C ASP A 190 -2.82 -19.03 2.00
N VAL A 191 -3.56 -17.98 2.36
CA VAL A 191 -5.04 -17.96 2.39
C VAL A 191 -5.65 -16.84 1.58
#